data_AF-A0A4W6C9R4-F1
#
_entry.id   AF-A0A4W6C9R4-F1
#
_cell.length_a   1.000
_cell.length_b   1.000
_cell.length_c   1.000
_cell.angle_alpha   90.00
_cell.angle_beta   90.00
_cell.angle_gamma   90.00
#
_symmetry.space_group_name_H-M   'P 1'
#
loop_
_entity.id
_entity.type
_entity.pdbx_description
1 polymer ?
#
loop_
_entity_poly.entity_id
_entity_poly.type
_entity_poly.pdbx_seq_one_letter_code
_entity_poly.pdbx_strand_id
1 'polypeptide(L)'
;MSLCGSFLSDEQFQCSICLDVFNNPSSTPCGHSFCMACISRYWDGSKVCQCPLCKKTFQKRPDLQINRTLREITEQFRSMRGGGVTGREKRGGRGGGRGGDGAIHDLFEELRKKLPRHLPKPAMTLTQDAQSQGVSIPTLSPPVTTPLASSVPNNSPITALNHTSGPPLPPPPPPQFSRSSGRRRFTVSGAASSQSSPVCEIHHRGIMIYCRTDRVCICPDCKAEDHQDHDTVTVEDEWMETKSHLSVSEQKIQEMIRQRIRKIEEIRMSVSELELAVERETAGSVCLFSALMTAIEHSQAELMEVMDMSRRAAEHQADAMIRQLELEVEELRRRESALTELAQSDDYNHCVKMFPVLSSPPATKDWSGVSVNPDLGTGTIYRSLSVLVEKFQEELKTVAETGFPASVLEPSPVRTQPRIKRIQEYAVDVTLDNNTAHPRLILSEDMKSVRCGDRHQMLPDNPERFDRVVCVLGREAISSGRHYWEVEVGGKTDWDLGVARQSINRKGKIEVTPMNGYWFLSLRDKNKYAFRTEPSTDVHLNLRPHKIGVFVDFEKGQVSFYNVDAKIHIYTFSDTFTECIYPFFSPCTNKSGKNDGPLIITPVNMTE
;
A
#
# COMPACT_ATOMS: atom_id res chain seq x y z
N MET A 1 -32.41 16.57 9.87
CA MET A 1 -31.86 15.19 9.95
C MET A 1 -30.43 15.31 10.47
N SER A 2 -29.98 14.40 11.34
CA SER A 2 -28.64 14.50 11.93
C SER A 2 -27.58 13.92 10.99
N LEU A 3 -26.62 14.73 10.57
CA LEU A 3 -25.41 14.31 9.86
C LEU A 3 -24.18 14.74 10.66
N CYS A 4 -23.80 13.91 11.63
CA CYS A 4 -22.47 13.91 12.21
C CYS A 4 -22.14 12.49 12.70
N GLY A 5 -21.86 11.60 11.74
CA GLY A 5 -21.18 10.34 12.02
C GLY A 5 -19.69 10.57 11.93
N SER A 6 -19.02 10.76 13.07
CA SER A 6 -17.57 10.89 13.14
C SER A 6 -16.91 9.64 12.55
N PHE A 7 -16.06 9.82 11.53
CA PHE A 7 -15.36 8.73 10.83
C PHE A 7 -14.32 7.96 11.68
N LEU A 8 -14.25 8.28 12.98
CA LEU A 8 -13.37 7.72 13.99
C LEU A 8 -14.21 7.44 15.23
N SER A 9 -14.27 6.18 15.69
CA SER A 9 -14.93 5.83 16.96
C SER A 9 -13.96 5.99 18.14
N ASP A 10 -14.46 6.43 19.30
CA ASP A 10 -13.67 6.63 20.53
C ASP A 10 -12.82 5.39 20.90
N GLU A 11 -13.35 4.21 20.62
CA GLU A 11 -12.75 2.89 20.92
C GLU A 11 -11.39 2.68 20.24
N GLN A 12 -11.14 3.29 19.08
CA GLN A 12 -9.89 3.11 18.31
C GLN A 12 -8.67 3.78 18.96
N PHE A 13 -8.90 4.76 19.83
CA PHE A 13 -7.84 5.55 20.47
C PHE A 13 -7.79 5.37 21.99
N GLN A 14 -8.52 4.41 22.54
CA GLN A 14 -8.65 4.19 23.97
C GLN A 14 -7.55 3.27 24.53
N CYS A 15 -6.93 3.65 25.64
CA CYS A 15 -6.04 2.78 26.38
C CYS A 15 -6.82 1.80 27.26
N SER A 16 -6.68 0.50 27.01
CA SER A 16 -7.35 -0.56 27.75
C SER A 16 -6.94 -0.73 29.23
N ILE A 17 -6.02 0.10 29.75
CA ILE A 17 -5.67 0.13 31.18
C ILE A 17 -6.43 1.24 31.92
N CYS A 18 -6.42 2.47 31.41
CA CYS A 18 -7.10 3.61 32.04
C CYS A 18 -8.49 3.90 31.45
N LEU A 19 -8.88 3.19 30.39
CA LEU A 19 -10.15 3.34 29.67
C LEU A 19 -10.40 4.77 29.18
N ASP A 20 -9.34 5.48 28.80
CA ASP A 20 -9.37 6.85 28.29
C ASP A 20 -8.47 6.97 27.05
N VAL A 21 -8.67 8.01 26.23
CA VAL A 21 -7.92 8.29 25.01
C VAL A 21 -6.43 8.35 25.31
N PHE A 22 -5.58 7.69 24.52
CA PHE A 22 -4.15 7.54 24.82
C PHE A 22 -3.47 8.87 25.20
N ASN A 23 -2.94 8.95 26.42
CA ASN A 23 -2.05 10.02 26.84
C ASN A 23 -0.61 9.49 26.80
N ASN A 24 0.23 10.10 25.96
CA ASN A 24 1.57 9.59 25.65
C ASN A 24 1.56 8.11 25.20
N PRO A 25 0.84 7.78 24.10
CA PRO A 25 0.78 6.43 23.57
C PRO A 25 2.18 5.84 23.33
N SER A 26 2.37 4.60 23.73
CA SER A 26 3.62 3.85 23.57
C SER A 26 3.28 2.43 23.14
N SER A 27 3.90 1.97 22.05
CA SER A 27 3.59 0.70 21.40
C SER A 27 4.54 -0.39 21.88
N THR A 28 4.01 -1.46 22.46
CA THR A 28 4.80 -2.62 22.88
C THR A 28 5.32 -3.40 21.67
N PRO A 29 6.36 -4.27 21.81
CA PRO A 29 6.87 -5.10 20.70
C PRO A 29 5.88 -6.14 20.15
N CYS A 30 4.64 -6.16 20.63
CA CYS A 30 3.53 -6.95 20.09
C CYS A 30 2.46 -6.10 19.38
N GLY A 31 2.79 -4.86 19.00
CA GLY A 31 1.93 -3.92 18.28
C GLY A 31 0.93 -3.15 19.16
N HIS A 32 0.50 -3.72 20.28
CA HIS A 32 -0.47 -3.10 21.19
C HIS A 32 0.08 -1.83 21.84
N SER A 33 -0.73 -0.77 21.80
CA SER A 33 -0.40 0.56 22.34
C SER A 33 -1.12 0.84 23.66
N PHE A 34 -0.46 1.58 24.54
CA PHE A 34 -0.96 1.97 25.87
C PHE A 34 -0.43 3.36 26.23
N CYS A 35 -1.06 4.06 27.17
CA CYS A 35 -0.43 5.25 27.79
C CYS A 35 0.88 4.84 28.46
N MET A 36 1.99 5.56 28.21
CA MET A 36 3.33 5.25 28.75
C MET A 36 3.31 4.97 30.27
N ALA A 37 2.62 5.83 31.03
CA ALA A 37 2.49 5.71 32.48
C ALA A 37 1.68 4.47 32.90
N CYS A 38 0.70 4.05 32.10
CA CYS A 38 -0.15 2.90 32.41
C CYS A 38 0.58 1.58 32.18
N ILE A 39 1.26 1.41 31.05
CA ILE A 39 2.05 0.19 30.79
C ILE A 39 3.27 0.09 31.71
N SER A 40 3.89 1.22 32.05
CA SER A 40 4.98 1.26 33.04
C SER A 40 4.50 0.76 34.41
N ARG A 41 3.43 1.34 34.96
CA ARG A 41 2.84 0.91 36.24
C ARG A 41 2.40 -0.56 36.24
N TYR A 42 1.86 -1.05 35.12
CA TYR A 42 1.48 -2.45 34.98
C TYR A 42 2.69 -3.40 35.08
N TRP A 43 3.86 -2.99 34.57
CA TRP A 43 5.11 -3.74 34.73
C TRP A 43 5.78 -3.51 36.08
N ASP A 44 5.67 -2.33 36.69
CA ASP A 44 6.24 -2.04 38.02
C ASP A 44 5.60 -2.92 39.12
N GLY A 45 4.33 -3.31 38.95
CA GLY A 45 3.61 -4.21 39.85
C GLY A 45 3.83 -5.71 39.60
N SER A 46 4.65 -6.11 38.61
CA SER A 46 4.80 -7.51 38.18
C SER A 46 6.25 -7.95 38.06
N LYS A 47 6.57 -9.16 38.51
CA LYS A 47 7.89 -9.80 38.26
C LYS A 47 8.11 -10.18 36.79
N VAL A 48 7.05 -10.12 35.97
CA VAL A 48 7.06 -10.54 34.56
C VAL A 48 6.48 -9.41 33.70
N CYS A 49 7.25 -8.93 32.73
CA CYS A 49 6.80 -7.93 31.78
C CYS A 49 5.89 -8.59 30.74
N GLN A 50 4.59 -8.35 30.80
CA GLN A 50 3.59 -8.95 29.91
C GLN A 50 2.74 -7.87 29.24
N CYS A 51 2.26 -8.09 28.02
CA CYS A 51 1.26 -7.23 27.39
C CYS A 51 -0.12 -7.40 28.08
N PRO A 52 -0.78 -6.32 28.57
CA PRO A 52 -2.11 -6.40 29.17
C PRO A 52 -3.19 -6.96 28.24
N LEU A 53 -3.09 -6.72 26.92
CA LEU A 53 -4.07 -7.17 25.92
C LEU A 53 -3.83 -8.62 25.50
N CYS A 54 -2.83 -8.87 24.64
CA CYS A 54 -2.58 -10.21 24.08
C CYS A 54 -1.79 -11.17 24.99
N LYS A 55 -1.50 -10.78 26.24
CA LYS A 55 -0.77 -11.60 27.23
C LYS A 55 0.62 -12.10 26.79
N LYS A 56 1.21 -11.55 25.72
CA LYS A 56 2.59 -11.87 25.30
C LYS A 56 3.59 -11.45 26.37
N THR A 57 4.42 -12.38 26.82
CA THR A 57 5.48 -12.14 27.81
C THR A 57 6.78 -11.70 27.14
N PHE A 58 7.48 -10.74 27.74
CA PHE A 58 8.77 -10.23 27.32
C PHE A 58 9.85 -10.67 28.32
N GLN A 59 10.91 -11.32 27.84
CA GLN A 59 11.99 -11.85 28.70
C GLN A 59 12.78 -10.77 29.45
N LYS A 60 12.82 -9.56 28.91
CA LYS A 60 13.32 -8.33 29.56
C LYS A 60 12.30 -7.22 29.36
N ARG A 61 12.22 -6.25 30.27
CA ARG A 61 11.37 -5.07 30.12
C ARG A 61 11.71 -4.36 28.79
N PRO A 62 10.76 -4.22 27.85
CA PRO A 62 11.00 -3.44 26.65
C PRO A 62 11.25 -1.98 27.01
N ASP A 63 12.27 -1.37 26.41
CA ASP A 63 12.39 0.08 26.37
C ASP A 63 11.32 0.60 25.39
N LEU A 64 10.38 1.38 25.90
CA LEU A 64 9.27 1.91 25.11
C LEU A 64 9.51 3.39 24.84
N GLN A 65 9.30 3.79 23.60
CA GLN A 65 9.25 5.19 23.22
C GLN A 65 7.82 5.63 22.95
N ILE A 66 7.56 6.93 23.19
CA ILE A 66 6.26 7.54 22.90
C ILE A 66 6.10 7.60 21.38
N ASN A 67 5.05 6.98 20.88
CA ASN A 67 4.66 7.03 19.48
C ASN A 67 4.13 8.43 19.16
N ARG A 68 4.96 9.26 18.52
CA ARG A 68 4.66 10.67 18.23
C ARG A 68 3.45 10.82 17.32
N THR A 69 3.39 10.03 16.25
CA THR A 69 2.26 10.03 15.30
C THR A 69 0.95 9.67 15.98
N LEU A 70 0.93 8.61 16.82
CA LEU A 70 -0.27 8.24 17.56
C LEU A 70 -0.63 9.30 18.62
N ARG A 71 0.36 9.97 19.23
CA ARG A 71 0.11 11.11 20.13
C ARG A 71 -0.60 12.24 19.37
N GLU A 72 -0.02 12.69 18.25
CA GLU A 72 -0.56 13.77 17.40
C GLU A 72 -2.02 13.49 16.99
N ILE A 73 -2.32 12.27 16.55
CA ILE A 73 -3.69 11.82 16.22
C ILE A 73 -4.61 11.88 17.45
N THR A 74 -4.17 11.37 18.61
CA THR A 74 -4.99 11.40 19.84
C THR A 74 -5.17 12.81 20.42
N GLU A 75 -4.27 13.75 20.13
CA GLU A 75 -4.37 15.16 20.51
C GLU A 75 -5.34 15.92 19.60
N GLN A 76 -5.29 15.68 18.28
CA GLN A 76 -6.31 16.16 17.33
C GLN A 76 -7.70 15.62 17.72
N PHE A 77 -7.79 14.33 18.05
CA PHE A 77 -9.04 13.70 18.49
C PHE A 77 -9.61 14.32 19.78
N ARG A 78 -8.76 14.59 20.78
CA ARG A 78 -9.17 15.35 21.98
C ARG A 78 -9.59 16.78 21.68
N SER A 79 -8.93 17.45 20.74
CA SER A 79 -9.27 18.82 20.32
C SER A 79 -10.68 18.89 19.70
N MET A 80 -11.03 17.91 18.85
CA MET A 80 -12.39 17.79 18.28
C MET A 80 -13.48 17.55 19.35
N ARG A 81 -13.15 16.84 20.43
CA ARG A 81 -14.06 16.57 21.56
C ARG A 81 -14.25 17.77 22.51
N GLY A 82 -13.44 18.82 22.40
CA GLY A 82 -13.42 19.97 23.32
C GLY A 82 -14.51 21.02 23.11
N GLY A 83 -15.26 20.96 22.00
CA GLY A 83 -16.26 21.96 21.61
C GLY A 83 -17.71 21.53 21.83
N GLY A 84 -18.12 21.14 23.04
CA GLY A 84 -19.50 20.68 23.25
C GLY A 84 -19.99 20.44 24.67
N VAL A 85 -20.74 21.42 25.21
CA VAL A 85 -21.78 21.31 26.26
C VAL A 85 -21.34 21.06 27.73
N THR A 86 -22.09 21.71 28.61
CA THR A 86 -21.85 21.92 30.04
C THR A 86 -22.49 20.89 30.98
N GLY A 87 -21.81 20.61 32.10
CA GLY A 87 -22.41 20.13 33.37
C GLY A 87 -21.91 18.75 33.84
N ARG A 88 -21.66 18.50 35.12
CA ARG A 88 -21.76 19.37 36.32
C ARG A 88 -21.08 18.70 37.52
N GLU A 89 -19.92 19.18 37.97
CA GLU A 89 -19.44 18.96 39.36
C GLU A 89 -18.86 20.25 39.97
N LYS A 90 -19.00 20.39 41.29
CA LYS A 90 -18.71 21.62 42.05
C LYS A 90 -17.34 21.57 42.74
N ARG A 91 -16.55 22.62 42.55
CA ARG A 91 -15.57 23.31 43.46
C ARG A 91 -14.57 24.02 42.54
N GLY A 92 -14.30 25.33 42.61
CA GLY A 92 -14.64 26.36 43.59
C GLY A 92 -13.42 27.26 43.76
N GLY A 93 -13.41 28.46 43.17
CA GLY A 93 -12.26 29.38 43.21
C GLY A 93 -12.43 30.57 42.26
N ARG A 94 -12.05 31.78 42.70
CA ARG A 94 -12.23 33.06 41.97
C ARG A 94 -11.00 33.40 41.13
N GLY A 95 -11.18 34.16 40.03
CA GLY A 95 -10.08 34.92 39.40
C GLY A 95 -10.39 35.35 37.96
N GLY A 96 -10.42 36.67 37.72
CA GLY A 96 -10.85 37.27 36.45
C GLY A 96 -9.97 36.99 35.24
N GLY A 97 -10.55 37.15 34.05
CA GLY A 97 -9.88 36.86 32.78
C GLY A 97 -9.20 38.05 32.11
N ARG A 98 -8.57 37.76 30.97
CA ARG A 98 -8.38 38.64 29.80
C ARG A 98 -8.38 37.76 28.54
N GLY A 99 -8.75 38.35 27.41
CA GLY A 99 -9.08 37.62 26.18
C GLY A 99 -7.88 36.91 25.54
N GLY A 100 -8.18 35.83 24.83
CA GLY A 100 -7.22 35.19 23.94
C GLY A 100 -7.33 35.77 22.54
N ASP A 101 -6.18 36.05 21.93
CA ASP A 101 -6.00 36.09 20.49
C ASP A 101 -4.53 35.69 20.21
N GLY A 102 -4.28 34.86 19.19
CA GLY A 102 -2.90 34.41 18.85
C GLY A 102 -2.72 32.96 18.38
N ALA A 103 -3.64 32.04 18.68
CA ALA A 103 -3.44 30.61 18.37
C ALA A 103 -3.43 30.26 16.86
N ILE A 104 -3.96 31.13 16.00
CA ILE A 104 -3.98 30.94 14.54
C ILE A 104 -2.77 31.59 13.86
N HIS A 105 -2.18 32.64 14.46
CA HIS A 105 -1.02 33.32 13.88
C HIS A 105 0.28 32.51 14.03
N ASP A 106 0.47 31.83 15.16
CA ASP A 106 1.67 31.00 15.38
C ASP A 106 1.73 29.77 14.46
N LEU A 107 0.58 29.18 14.08
CA LEU A 107 0.56 28.01 13.21
C LEU A 107 1.06 28.33 11.78
N PHE A 108 0.72 29.50 11.25
CA PHE A 108 1.14 29.93 9.92
C PHE A 108 2.62 30.33 9.86
N GLU A 109 3.17 30.97 10.90
CA GLU A 109 4.60 31.29 10.97
C GLU A 109 5.48 30.05 11.19
N GLU A 110 5.02 29.06 11.97
CA GLU A 110 5.77 27.82 12.20
C GLU A 110 5.85 26.96 10.93
N LEU A 111 4.81 26.98 10.08
CA LEU A 111 4.83 26.40 8.73
C LEU A 111 5.77 27.17 7.78
N ARG A 112 5.76 28.51 7.84
CA ARG A 112 6.61 29.38 7.00
C ARG A 112 8.11 29.20 7.27
N LYS A 113 8.48 28.76 8.47
CA LYS A 113 9.87 28.43 8.88
C LYS A 113 10.36 27.05 8.42
N LYS A 114 9.49 26.14 7.97
CA LYS A 114 9.86 24.75 7.61
C LYS A 114 9.93 24.46 6.11
N LEU A 115 9.68 25.46 5.26
CA LEU A 115 9.88 25.38 3.81
C LEU A 115 11.32 25.76 3.42
N PRO A 116 12.02 24.97 2.56
CA PRO A 116 13.33 25.34 2.04
C PRO A 116 13.28 26.64 1.23
N ARG A 117 13.99 27.67 1.71
CA ARG A 117 14.23 28.87 0.89
C ARG A 117 15.34 28.57 -0.12
N HIS A 118 14.98 28.38 -1.39
CA HIS A 118 15.58 29.02 -2.57
C HIS A 118 15.19 28.29 -3.87
N LEU A 119 14.39 28.95 -4.71
CA LEU A 119 14.51 28.83 -6.17
C LEU A 119 14.53 30.24 -6.78
N PRO A 120 15.10 30.43 -7.99
CA PRO A 120 15.42 31.77 -8.51
C PRO A 120 14.18 32.52 -9.01
N LYS A 121 14.23 33.86 -8.94
CA LYS A 121 13.27 34.71 -9.65
C LYS A 121 13.51 34.60 -11.17
N PRO A 122 12.49 34.37 -12.01
CA PRO A 122 12.59 34.68 -13.43
C PRO A 122 12.61 36.21 -13.59
N ALA A 123 13.64 36.74 -14.25
CA ALA A 123 13.64 38.13 -14.70
C ALA A 123 12.79 38.22 -15.97
N MET A 124 11.69 38.98 -15.93
CA MET A 124 10.98 39.36 -17.14
C MET A 124 11.73 40.49 -17.83
N THR A 125 12.40 40.17 -18.94
CA THR A 125 12.89 41.19 -19.88
C THR A 125 12.06 41.09 -21.15
N LEU A 126 11.22 42.09 -21.41
CA LEU A 126 10.54 42.20 -22.70
C LEU A 126 11.56 42.46 -23.81
N THR A 127 11.53 41.63 -24.85
CA THR A 127 12.07 41.99 -26.16
C THR A 127 10.96 42.59 -27.01
N GLN A 128 11.03 43.89 -27.28
CA GLN A 128 10.41 44.50 -28.45
C GLN A 128 11.52 45.17 -29.26
N ASP A 129 11.84 44.60 -30.43
CA ASP A 129 12.58 45.32 -31.46
C ASP A 129 11.58 46.15 -32.29
N ALA A 130 11.73 47.47 -32.23
CA ALA A 130 11.30 48.37 -33.30
C ALA A 130 12.25 49.57 -33.33
N GLN A 131 12.86 49.80 -34.49
CA GLN A 131 13.91 50.79 -34.71
C GLN A 131 13.35 52.22 -34.67
N SER A 132 14.13 53.19 -34.16
CA SER A 132 14.62 54.31 -34.97
C SER A 132 15.50 55.30 -34.19
N GLN A 133 16.68 55.63 -34.76
CA GLN A 133 17.55 56.78 -34.47
C GLN A 133 18.12 56.88 -33.02
N GLY A 134 19.40 57.16 -32.76
CA GLY A 134 20.57 57.47 -33.58
C GLY A 134 21.61 58.27 -32.75
N VAL A 135 22.87 58.36 -33.21
CA VAL A 135 23.95 59.26 -32.73
C VAL A 135 24.86 58.80 -31.54
N SER A 136 26.10 58.40 -31.91
CA SER A 136 27.43 58.57 -31.23
C SER A 136 27.73 57.97 -29.82
N ILE A 137 28.64 56.99 -29.60
CA ILE A 137 30.13 56.92 -29.80
C ILE A 137 30.92 58.00 -28.98
N PRO A 138 32.06 57.73 -28.27
CA PRO A 138 32.78 56.47 -27.91
C PRO A 138 33.39 56.35 -26.46
N THR A 139 34.02 55.17 -26.17
CA THR A 139 35.22 54.93 -25.29
C THR A 139 35.11 55.11 -23.76
N LEU A 140 35.95 54.50 -22.88
CA LEU A 140 37.29 53.86 -22.99
C LEU A 140 37.48 52.70 -21.96
N SER A 141 38.60 51.98 -22.03
CA SER A 141 38.87 50.66 -21.37
C SER A 141 39.56 50.74 -19.96
N PRO A 142 39.70 49.63 -19.18
CA PRO A 142 40.34 49.55 -17.84
C PRO A 142 41.85 49.14 -17.94
N PRO A 143 42.63 48.88 -16.84
CA PRO A 143 42.77 47.50 -16.28
C PRO A 143 43.25 47.38 -14.77
N VAL A 144 43.76 46.18 -14.37
CA VAL A 144 44.70 45.78 -13.25
C VAL A 144 44.24 45.75 -11.75
N THR A 145 44.74 44.94 -10.79
CA THR A 145 45.83 43.89 -10.68
C THR A 145 45.51 42.80 -9.61
N THR A 146 46.35 41.75 -9.52
CA THR A 146 46.33 40.55 -8.62
C THR A 146 47.27 40.69 -7.37
N PRO A 147 47.91 39.64 -6.78
CA PRO A 147 47.45 38.74 -5.68
C PRO A 147 48.44 38.58 -4.48
N LEU A 148 48.18 37.73 -3.45
CA LEU A 148 49.12 36.72 -2.84
C LEU A 148 48.54 35.85 -1.68
N ALA A 149 49.34 34.94 -1.09
CA ALA A 149 48.89 33.73 -0.36
C ALA A 149 49.79 33.22 0.82
N SER A 150 49.44 32.04 1.39
CA SER A 150 50.16 31.19 2.38
C SER A 150 49.97 31.54 3.88
N SER A 151 50.16 30.65 4.90
CA SER A 151 50.81 29.32 5.00
C SER A 151 50.28 28.45 6.19
N VAL A 152 50.73 27.18 6.32
CA VAL A 152 50.13 26.08 7.15
C VAL A 152 51.22 25.09 7.67
N PRO A 153 51.23 24.65 8.96
CA PRO A 153 51.16 23.19 9.27
C PRO A 153 50.64 22.70 10.67
N ASN A 154 49.92 21.57 10.65
CA ASN A 154 49.94 20.35 11.52
C ASN A 154 50.09 20.34 13.07
N ASN A 155 49.17 19.64 13.74
CA ASN A 155 49.36 18.23 14.15
C ASN A 155 48.05 17.50 14.51
N SER A 156 47.96 16.21 14.16
CA SER A 156 46.82 15.28 14.42
C SER A 156 47.30 14.11 15.33
N PRO A 157 46.50 13.08 15.76
CA PRO A 157 45.76 12.16 14.88
C PRO A 157 44.45 11.50 15.42
N ILE A 158 43.90 10.62 14.56
CA ILE A 158 42.89 9.54 14.77
C ILE A 158 41.40 9.92 14.53
N THR A 159 40.91 9.91 13.28
CA THR A 159 40.11 8.85 12.55
C THR A 159 38.74 8.49 13.17
N ALA A 160 37.63 8.28 12.44
CA ALA A 160 37.47 8.03 11.00
C ALA A 160 36.13 8.51 10.36
N LEU A 161 36.26 9.18 9.20
CA LEU A 161 35.66 8.86 7.89
C LEU A 161 34.13 8.72 7.71
N ASN A 162 33.51 9.84 7.32
CA ASN A 162 32.57 9.86 6.18
C ASN A 162 33.39 10.09 4.90
N HIS A 163 33.00 9.51 3.74
CA HIS A 163 33.01 10.21 2.44
C HIS A 163 32.38 9.40 1.29
N THR A 164 31.37 10.03 0.68
CA THR A 164 31.04 10.09 -0.77
C THR A 164 31.20 8.86 -1.68
N SER A 165 30.06 8.44 -2.21
CA SER A 165 29.89 7.54 -3.37
C SER A 165 30.49 8.09 -4.67
N GLY A 166 31.37 7.31 -5.30
CA GLY A 166 31.68 7.42 -6.73
C GLY A 166 30.68 6.63 -7.61
N PRO A 167 30.84 6.65 -8.95
CA PRO A 167 29.98 5.91 -9.87
C PRO A 167 30.11 4.38 -9.70
N PRO A 168 29.13 3.58 -10.15
CA PRO A 168 29.15 2.13 -9.96
C PRO A 168 30.34 1.46 -10.65
N LEU A 169 31.05 0.61 -9.92
CA LEU A 169 32.04 -0.30 -10.49
C LEU A 169 31.36 -1.32 -11.42
N PRO A 170 32.00 -1.77 -12.51
CA PRO A 170 31.50 -2.87 -13.32
C PRO A 170 31.39 -4.16 -12.48
N PRO A 171 30.49 -5.09 -12.86
CA PRO A 171 30.26 -6.31 -12.08
C PRO A 171 31.54 -7.16 -11.99
N PRO A 172 31.76 -7.86 -10.86
CA PRO A 172 32.94 -8.69 -10.69
C PRO A 172 32.96 -9.85 -11.71
N PRO A 173 34.15 -10.26 -12.20
CA PRO A 173 34.26 -11.45 -13.02
C PRO A 173 33.82 -12.70 -12.22
N PRO A 174 33.34 -13.77 -12.91
CA PRO A 174 32.91 -14.99 -12.25
C PRO A 174 34.05 -15.62 -11.42
N PRO A 175 33.71 -16.39 -10.36
CA PRO A 175 34.69 -16.86 -9.38
C PRO A 175 35.80 -17.67 -10.05
N GLN A 176 37.04 -17.24 -9.81
CA GLN A 176 38.22 -17.99 -10.22
C GLN A 176 38.34 -19.25 -9.37
N PHE A 177 37.86 -20.38 -9.90
CA PHE A 177 38.29 -21.68 -9.42
C PHE A 177 39.81 -21.78 -9.58
N SER A 178 40.50 -21.94 -8.45
CA SER A 178 41.93 -22.23 -8.39
C SER A 178 42.21 -23.52 -9.16
N ARG A 179 42.73 -23.37 -10.39
CA ARG A 179 43.20 -24.50 -11.18
C ARG A 179 44.39 -25.12 -10.47
N SER A 180 44.18 -26.30 -9.90
CA SER A 180 45.26 -27.25 -9.66
C SER A 180 46.01 -27.49 -10.97
N SER A 181 47.33 -27.52 -10.87
CA SER A 181 48.25 -27.64 -12.01
C SER A 181 47.97 -28.89 -12.84
N GLY A 182 47.91 -28.76 -14.18
CA GLY A 182 48.00 -29.93 -15.06
C GLY A 182 47.07 -29.98 -16.28
N ARG A 183 47.17 -29.02 -17.22
CA ARG A 183 46.89 -29.35 -18.63
C ARG A 183 47.64 -28.40 -19.58
N ARG A 184 48.61 -28.97 -20.30
CA ARG A 184 49.39 -28.26 -21.33
C ARG A 184 48.48 -27.89 -22.50
N ARG A 185 48.58 -26.63 -22.95
CA ARG A 185 47.87 -26.11 -24.12
C ARG A 185 48.77 -26.31 -25.33
N PHE A 186 48.38 -27.17 -26.28
CA PHE A 186 49.07 -27.25 -27.58
C PHE A 186 48.61 -26.09 -28.47
N THR A 187 49.53 -25.19 -28.79
CA THR A 187 49.35 -24.14 -29.79
C THR A 187 49.90 -24.62 -31.14
N VAL A 188 49.05 -24.63 -32.18
CA VAL A 188 49.47 -24.99 -33.54
C VAL A 188 49.98 -23.74 -34.26
N SER A 189 51.26 -23.42 -34.06
CA SER A 189 52.07 -22.57 -34.94
C SER A 189 53.53 -22.97 -34.80
N GLY A 190 54.22 -23.14 -35.93
CA GLY A 190 55.46 -23.91 -36.03
C GLY A 190 56.64 -23.44 -35.17
N ALA A 191 57.16 -24.39 -34.39
CA ALA A 191 58.60 -24.59 -34.19
C ALA A 191 58.85 -26.10 -34.22
N ALA A 192 59.79 -26.55 -35.06
CA ALA A 192 60.09 -27.96 -35.23
C ALA A 192 60.85 -28.52 -34.02
N SER A 193 60.09 -28.94 -32.99
CA SER A 193 60.61 -29.80 -31.93
C SER A 193 60.49 -31.25 -32.40
N SER A 194 61.60 -31.98 -32.40
CA SER A 194 61.65 -33.42 -32.73
C SER A 194 60.72 -34.22 -31.82
N GLN A 195 59.54 -34.55 -32.32
CA GLN A 195 58.54 -35.32 -31.58
C GLN A 195 59.01 -36.78 -31.50
N SER A 196 59.42 -37.21 -30.30
CA SER A 196 59.40 -38.63 -29.97
C SER A 196 57.94 -39.08 -29.99
N SER A 197 57.54 -39.87 -30.99
CA SER A 197 56.22 -40.50 -31.00
C SER A 197 55.99 -41.26 -29.69
N PRO A 198 54.80 -41.18 -29.08
CA PRO A 198 54.51 -41.94 -27.86
C PRO A 198 54.77 -43.43 -28.12
N VAL A 199 55.54 -44.09 -27.25
CA VAL A 199 55.80 -45.52 -27.32
C VAL A 199 55.05 -46.25 -26.22
N CYS A 200 54.60 -47.47 -26.51
CA CYS A 200 53.98 -48.36 -25.54
C CYS A 200 54.99 -48.73 -24.45
N GLU A 201 54.60 -48.62 -23.19
CA GLU A 201 55.46 -48.91 -22.04
C GLU A 201 55.85 -50.40 -21.93
N ILE A 202 55.08 -51.29 -22.58
CA ILE A 202 55.32 -52.74 -22.62
C ILE A 202 56.21 -53.08 -23.82
N HIS A 203 55.69 -52.94 -25.04
CA HIS A 203 56.38 -53.38 -26.27
C HIS A 203 57.37 -52.37 -26.85
N HIS A 204 57.49 -51.17 -26.26
CA HIS A 204 58.43 -50.11 -26.68
C HIS A 204 58.28 -49.65 -28.14
N ARG A 205 57.13 -49.96 -28.76
CA ARG A 205 56.76 -49.56 -30.13
C ARG A 205 55.85 -48.34 -30.15
N GLY A 206 55.87 -47.61 -31.27
CA GLY A 206 55.00 -46.46 -31.50
C GLY A 206 53.52 -46.78 -31.31
N ILE A 207 52.85 -45.94 -30.53
CA ILE A 207 51.41 -45.96 -30.32
C ILE A 207 50.75 -45.28 -31.54
N MET A 208 50.01 -46.05 -32.33
CA MET A 208 49.36 -45.58 -33.56
C MET A 208 47.93 -46.10 -33.73
N ILE A 209 47.43 -46.89 -32.78
CA ILE A 209 46.10 -47.50 -32.79
C ILE A 209 45.33 -46.97 -31.59
N TYR A 210 44.05 -46.65 -31.76
CA TYR A 210 43.12 -46.37 -30.67
C TYR A 210 42.13 -47.52 -30.53
N CYS A 211 42.02 -48.06 -29.31
CA CYS A 211 41.00 -49.03 -28.96
C CYS A 211 39.75 -48.28 -28.46
N ARG A 212 38.64 -48.37 -29.20
CA ARG A 212 37.36 -47.74 -28.85
C ARG A 212 36.68 -48.42 -27.67
N THR A 213 36.84 -49.73 -27.53
CA THR A 213 36.32 -50.52 -26.40
C THR A 213 36.87 -50.00 -25.07
N ASP A 214 38.19 -49.91 -24.94
CA ASP A 214 38.87 -49.57 -23.68
C ASP A 214 39.25 -48.09 -23.57
N ARG A 215 39.09 -47.33 -24.66
CA ARG A 215 39.41 -45.89 -24.78
C ARG A 215 40.86 -45.55 -24.50
N VAL A 216 41.77 -46.41 -24.96
CA VAL A 216 43.23 -46.24 -24.82
C VAL A 216 43.93 -46.27 -26.18
N CYS A 217 45.03 -45.53 -26.30
CA CYS A 217 45.91 -45.61 -27.45
C CYS A 217 46.97 -46.70 -27.21
N ILE A 218 47.10 -47.64 -28.15
CA ILE A 218 47.93 -48.84 -28.07
C ILE A 218 48.89 -48.96 -29.27
N CYS A 219 49.90 -49.82 -29.16
CA CYS A 219 50.76 -50.19 -30.29
C CYS A 219 50.18 -51.40 -31.06
N PRO A 220 50.76 -51.76 -32.24
CA PRO A 220 50.33 -52.94 -33.00
C PRO A 220 50.46 -54.26 -32.24
N ASP A 221 51.47 -54.39 -31.38
CA ASP A 221 51.73 -55.62 -30.64
C ASP A 221 50.66 -55.85 -29.54
N CYS A 222 50.29 -54.81 -28.78
CA CYS A 222 49.13 -54.81 -27.88
C CYS A 222 47.81 -55.19 -28.59
N LYS A 223 47.60 -54.76 -29.84
CA LYS A 223 46.43 -55.15 -30.63
C LYS A 223 46.44 -56.65 -30.97
N ALA A 224 47.60 -57.25 -31.18
CA ALA A 224 47.73 -58.66 -31.50
C ALA A 224 47.61 -59.58 -30.27
N GLU A 225 47.98 -59.10 -29.08
CA GLU A 225 48.00 -59.88 -27.84
C GLU A 225 46.71 -59.70 -27.00
N ASP A 226 46.42 -58.48 -26.55
CA ASP A 226 45.39 -58.24 -25.51
C ASP A 226 44.08 -57.64 -26.06
N HIS A 227 44.11 -56.98 -27.22
CA HIS A 227 42.95 -56.27 -27.80
C HIS A 227 42.49 -56.85 -29.16
N GLN A 228 42.70 -58.14 -29.39
CA GLN A 228 42.52 -58.78 -30.70
C GLN A 228 41.06 -58.74 -31.21
N ASP A 229 40.09 -58.90 -30.30
CA ASP A 229 38.65 -58.87 -30.60
C ASP A 229 38.00 -57.49 -30.33
N HIS A 230 38.79 -56.45 -30.04
CA HIS A 230 38.28 -55.13 -29.68
C HIS A 230 38.19 -54.17 -30.88
N ASP A 231 37.20 -53.28 -30.85
CA ASP A 231 37.04 -52.24 -31.87
C ASP A 231 38.26 -51.30 -31.84
N THR A 232 39.03 -51.29 -32.93
CA THR A 232 40.35 -50.68 -33.01
C THR A 232 40.57 -50.01 -34.36
N VAL A 233 40.93 -48.74 -34.31
CA VAL A 233 41.08 -47.82 -35.45
C VAL A 233 42.46 -47.13 -35.37
N THR A 234 42.95 -46.46 -36.41
CA THR A 234 44.18 -45.65 -36.28
C THR A 234 43.92 -44.44 -35.38
N VAL A 235 44.97 -43.93 -34.72
CA VAL A 235 44.87 -42.70 -33.93
C VAL A 235 44.55 -41.50 -34.83
N GLU A 236 45.05 -41.49 -36.05
CA GLU A 236 44.80 -40.47 -37.06
C GLU A 236 43.33 -40.42 -37.50
N ASP A 237 42.71 -41.57 -37.78
CA ASP A 237 41.30 -41.64 -38.21
C ASP A 237 40.36 -41.26 -37.05
N GLU A 238 40.57 -41.81 -35.85
CA GLU A 238 39.81 -41.44 -34.64
C GLU A 238 39.96 -39.94 -34.31
N TRP A 239 41.16 -39.39 -34.48
CA TRP A 239 41.41 -37.96 -34.29
C TRP A 239 40.66 -37.11 -35.31
N MET A 240 40.60 -37.51 -36.58
CA MET A 240 39.86 -36.80 -37.61
C MET A 240 38.34 -36.83 -37.34
N GLU A 241 37.80 -37.97 -36.94
CA GLU A 241 36.40 -38.11 -36.52
C GLU A 241 36.11 -37.26 -35.27
N THR A 242 36.92 -37.39 -34.22
CA THR A 242 36.83 -36.61 -32.98
C THR A 242 36.92 -35.11 -33.24
N LYS A 243 37.82 -34.67 -34.13
CA LYS A 243 37.98 -33.25 -34.50
C LYS A 243 36.74 -32.70 -35.21
N SER A 244 36.05 -33.52 -36.00
CA SER A 244 34.76 -33.13 -36.59
C SER A 244 33.69 -32.94 -35.51
N HIS A 245 33.59 -33.86 -34.55
CA HIS A 245 32.67 -33.77 -33.41
C HIS A 245 32.97 -32.56 -32.50
N LEU A 246 34.25 -32.24 -32.27
CA LEU A 246 34.67 -31.06 -31.52
C LEU A 246 34.19 -29.77 -32.21
N SER A 247 34.37 -29.66 -33.53
CA SER A 247 33.90 -28.50 -34.31
C SER A 247 32.38 -28.31 -34.22
N VAL A 248 31.60 -29.39 -34.39
CA VAL A 248 30.14 -29.34 -34.26
C VAL A 248 29.70 -28.98 -32.84
N SER A 249 30.37 -29.52 -31.82
CA SER A 249 30.10 -29.21 -30.42
C SER A 249 30.43 -27.75 -30.07
N GLU A 250 31.55 -27.23 -30.58
CA GLU A 250 31.95 -25.83 -30.43
C GLU A 250 30.92 -24.88 -31.06
N GLN A 251 30.50 -25.15 -32.30
CA GLN A 251 29.44 -24.37 -32.98
C GLN A 251 28.13 -24.38 -32.20
N LYS A 252 27.72 -25.53 -31.65
CA LYS A 252 26.53 -25.65 -30.81
C LYS A 252 26.65 -24.82 -29.52
N ILE A 253 27.84 -24.80 -28.89
CA ILE A 253 28.10 -23.97 -27.70
C ILE A 253 28.10 -22.48 -28.04
N GLN A 254 28.72 -22.07 -29.16
CA GLN A 254 28.71 -20.69 -29.65
C GLN A 254 27.28 -20.19 -29.92
N GLU A 255 26.43 -21.00 -30.53
CA GLU A 255 25.02 -20.64 -30.76
C GLU A 255 24.24 -20.52 -29.44
N MET A 256 24.44 -21.43 -28.47
CA MET A 256 23.85 -21.30 -27.14
C MET A 256 24.31 -20.02 -26.40
N ILE A 257 25.58 -19.64 -26.54
CA ILE A 257 26.11 -18.38 -26.01
C ILE A 257 25.42 -17.19 -26.68
N ARG A 258 25.34 -17.17 -28.02
CA ARG A 258 24.69 -16.10 -28.79
C ARG A 258 23.21 -15.93 -28.43
N GLN A 259 22.48 -17.03 -28.26
CA GLN A 259 21.09 -17.03 -27.80
C GLN A 259 20.95 -16.45 -26.39
N ARG A 260 21.82 -16.86 -25.45
CA ARG A 260 21.82 -16.30 -24.09
C ARG A 260 22.16 -14.81 -24.06
N ILE A 261 23.11 -14.35 -24.89
CA ILE A 261 23.45 -12.93 -25.02
C ILE A 261 22.25 -12.13 -25.56
N ARG A 262 21.59 -12.60 -26.63
CA ARG A 262 20.36 -11.94 -27.12
C ARG A 262 19.29 -11.88 -26.03
N LYS A 263 19.09 -12.97 -25.29
CA LYS A 263 18.06 -13.00 -24.25
C LYS A 263 18.38 -12.09 -23.06
N ILE A 264 19.65 -11.91 -22.72
CA ILE A 264 20.10 -10.89 -21.75
C ILE A 264 19.74 -9.49 -22.23
N GLU A 265 19.93 -9.19 -23.53
CA GLU A 265 19.62 -7.87 -24.07
C GLU A 265 18.10 -7.61 -24.20
N GLU A 266 17.32 -8.61 -24.63
CA GLU A 266 15.85 -8.55 -24.58
C GLU A 266 15.35 -8.25 -23.16
N ILE A 267 15.89 -8.94 -22.15
CA ILE A 267 15.52 -8.72 -20.74
C ILE A 267 15.91 -7.30 -20.28
N ARG A 268 17.07 -6.78 -20.71
CA ARG A 268 17.50 -5.40 -20.40
C ARG A 268 16.54 -4.37 -21.00
N MET A 269 16.22 -4.50 -22.29
CA MET A 269 15.25 -3.62 -22.96
C MET A 269 13.89 -3.65 -22.26
N SER A 270 13.36 -4.84 -21.96
CA SER A 270 12.11 -4.99 -21.22
C SER A 270 12.14 -4.34 -19.84
N VAL A 271 13.29 -4.35 -19.14
CA VAL A 271 13.45 -3.65 -17.85
C VAL A 271 13.44 -2.13 -18.04
N SER A 272 14.10 -1.58 -19.07
CA SER A 272 14.08 -0.15 -19.36
C SER A 272 12.69 0.38 -19.73
N GLU A 273 11.92 -0.38 -20.52
CA GLU A 273 10.51 -0.07 -20.81
C GLU A 273 9.66 -0.08 -19.52
N LEU A 274 9.95 -1.00 -18.61
CA LEU A 274 9.27 -1.16 -17.32
C LEU A 274 9.50 0.03 -16.38
N GLU A 275 10.70 0.61 -16.40
CA GLU A 275 11.08 1.79 -15.62
C GLU A 275 10.34 3.03 -16.12
N LEU A 276 10.35 3.27 -17.44
CA LEU A 276 9.61 4.38 -18.08
C LEU A 276 8.09 4.31 -17.82
N ALA A 277 7.52 3.10 -17.74
CA ALA A 277 6.12 2.92 -17.39
C ALA A 277 5.83 3.30 -15.93
N VAL A 278 6.71 2.93 -14.98
CA VAL A 278 6.53 3.23 -13.54
C VAL A 278 6.69 4.73 -13.25
N GLU A 279 7.67 5.40 -13.87
CA GLU A 279 7.84 6.84 -13.71
C GLU A 279 6.61 7.62 -14.19
N ARG A 280 6.07 7.24 -15.34
CA ARG A 280 4.86 7.83 -15.91
C ARG A 280 3.64 7.62 -15.04
N GLU A 281 3.44 6.39 -14.55
CA GLU A 281 2.35 6.05 -13.63
C GLU A 281 2.43 6.88 -12.33
N THR A 282 3.64 7.05 -11.81
CA THR A 282 3.91 7.84 -10.60
C THR A 282 3.65 9.34 -10.83
N ALA A 283 4.21 9.91 -11.89
CA ALA A 283 4.06 11.33 -12.21
C ALA A 283 2.61 11.69 -12.53
N GLY A 284 1.93 10.84 -13.30
CA GLY A 284 0.50 10.97 -13.59
C GLY A 284 -0.35 10.92 -12.32
N SER A 285 -0.12 9.92 -11.45
CA SER A 285 -0.84 9.80 -10.18
C SER A 285 -0.66 11.02 -9.29
N VAL A 286 0.59 11.48 -9.11
CA VAL A 286 0.89 12.66 -8.30
C VAL A 286 0.21 13.91 -8.86
N CYS A 287 0.23 14.10 -10.19
CA CYS A 287 -0.45 15.21 -10.85
C CYS A 287 -1.97 15.17 -10.60
N LEU A 288 -2.59 14.02 -10.83
CA LEU A 288 -4.04 13.79 -10.68
C LEU A 288 -4.52 14.06 -9.25
N PHE A 289 -3.86 13.51 -8.23
CA PHE A 289 -4.22 13.76 -6.83
C PHE A 289 -3.91 15.19 -6.38
N SER A 290 -2.81 15.79 -6.85
CA SER A 290 -2.47 17.19 -6.56
C SER A 290 -3.52 18.17 -7.11
N ALA A 291 -4.02 17.93 -8.32
CA ALA A 291 -5.09 18.72 -8.91
C ALA A 291 -6.38 18.66 -8.08
N LEU A 292 -6.78 17.48 -7.59
CA LEU A 292 -7.94 17.34 -6.72
C LEU A 292 -7.74 18.06 -5.37
N MET A 293 -6.60 17.87 -4.71
CA MET A 293 -6.32 18.53 -3.42
C MET A 293 -6.39 20.06 -3.57
N THR A 294 -5.72 20.60 -4.60
CA THR A 294 -5.74 22.05 -4.90
C THR A 294 -7.16 22.56 -5.16
N ALA A 295 -8.00 21.80 -5.88
CA ALA A 295 -9.38 22.17 -6.15
C ALA A 295 -10.25 22.17 -4.88
N ILE A 296 -10.08 21.17 -4.01
CA ILE A 296 -10.77 21.11 -2.71
C ILE A 296 -10.35 22.27 -1.79
N GLU A 297 -9.05 22.55 -1.69
CA GLU A 297 -8.51 23.66 -0.90
C GLU A 297 -9.04 25.02 -1.39
N HIS A 298 -9.08 25.24 -2.71
CA HIS A 298 -9.65 26.44 -3.31
C HIS A 298 -11.14 26.60 -2.97
N SER A 299 -11.95 25.56 -3.22
CA SER A 299 -13.39 25.61 -2.93
C SER A 299 -13.69 25.71 -1.42
N GLN A 300 -12.81 25.21 -0.55
CA GLN A 300 -12.92 25.43 0.90
C GLN A 300 -12.66 26.89 1.25
N ALA A 301 -11.63 27.53 0.67
CA ALA A 301 -11.35 28.95 0.90
C ALA A 301 -12.50 29.83 0.40
N GLU A 302 -13.02 29.57 -0.80
CA GLU A 302 -14.17 30.24 -1.41
C GLU A 302 -15.44 30.10 -0.54
N LEU A 303 -15.68 28.90 0.02
CA LEU A 303 -16.80 28.66 0.93
C LEU A 303 -16.70 29.49 2.21
N MET A 304 -15.52 29.56 2.81
CA MET A 304 -15.28 30.36 4.01
C MET A 304 -15.44 31.86 3.74
N GLU A 305 -14.98 32.34 2.59
CA GLU A 305 -15.14 33.75 2.18
C GLU A 305 -16.62 34.10 1.97
N VAL A 306 -17.36 33.30 1.20
CA VAL A 306 -18.80 33.54 0.97
C VAL A 306 -19.62 33.47 2.26
N MET A 307 -19.31 32.53 3.15
CA MET A 307 -19.96 32.47 4.47
C MET A 307 -19.68 33.70 5.33
N ASP A 308 -18.44 34.21 5.33
CA ASP A 308 -18.08 35.41 6.10
C ASP A 308 -18.69 36.69 5.51
N MET A 309 -18.71 36.81 4.18
CA MET A 309 -19.39 37.92 3.49
C MET A 309 -20.89 37.94 3.78
N SER A 310 -21.57 36.79 3.64
CA SER A 310 -23.00 36.65 3.96
C SER A 310 -23.29 36.97 5.43
N ARG A 311 -22.43 36.53 6.36
CA ARG A 311 -22.54 36.88 7.79
C ARG A 311 -22.42 38.39 8.02
N ARG A 312 -21.39 39.05 7.49
CA ARG A 312 -21.20 40.51 7.65
C ARG A 312 -22.34 41.31 7.04
N ALA A 313 -22.88 40.87 5.91
CA ALA A 313 -24.04 41.51 5.27
C ALA A 313 -25.30 41.38 6.14
N ALA A 314 -25.55 40.19 6.70
CA ALA A 314 -26.65 39.93 7.63
C ALA A 314 -26.52 40.74 8.93
N GLU A 315 -25.32 40.80 9.52
CA GLU A 315 -24.99 41.62 10.69
C GLU A 315 -25.27 43.10 10.40
N HIS A 316 -24.75 43.66 9.30
CA HIS A 316 -24.97 45.06 8.91
C HIS A 316 -26.46 45.36 8.63
N GLN A 317 -27.19 44.42 8.03
CA GLN A 317 -28.64 44.56 7.79
C GLN A 317 -29.43 44.57 9.11
N ALA A 318 -29.09 43.68 10.06
CA ALA A 318 -29.71 43.65 11.39
C ALA A 318 -29.46 44.97 12.14
N ASP A 319 -28.21 45.42 12.15
CA ASP A 319 -27.77 46.69 12.72
C ASP A 319 -28.54 47.90 12.16
N ALA A 320 -28.78 47.94 10.85
CA ALA A 320 -29.57 48.99 10.21
C ALA A 320 -31.05 48.95 10.62
N MET A 321 -31.63 47.75 10.78
CA MET A 321 -33.00 47.58 11.28
C MET A 321 -33.13 47.99 12.75
N ILE A 322 -32.18 47.58 13.59
CA ILE A 322 -32.11 47.95 15.01
C ILE A 322 -32.02 49.46 15.16
N ARG A 323 -31.10 50.13 14.43
CA ARG A 323 -30.98 51.60 14.47
C ARG A 323 -32.26 52.34 14.03
N GLN A 324 -33.04 51.79 13.09
CA GLN A 324 -34.34 52.37 12.74
C GLN A 324 -35.36 52.23 13.89
N LEU A 325 -35.44 51.04 14.50
CA LEU A 325 -36.31 50.80 15.66
C LEU A 325 -35.93 51.63 16.88
N GLU A 326 -34.63 51.81 17.16
CA GLU A 326 -34.13 52.66 18.25
C GLU A 326 -34.56 54.12 18.06
N LEU A 327 -34.51 54.65 16.83
CA LEU A 327 -34.98 56.00 16.51
C LEU A 327 -36.51 56.14 16.62
N GLU A 328 -37.28 55.14 16.18
CA GLU A 328 -38.74 55.11 16.36
C GLU A 328 -39.11 55.07 17.85
N VAL A 329 -38.43 54.27 18.67
CA VAL A 329 -38.63 54.18 20.12
C VAL A 329 -38.26 55.50 20.83
N GLU A 330 -37.17 56.16 20.45
CA GLU A 330 -36.74 57.42 21.05
C GLU A 330 -37.72 58.57 20.77
N GLU A 331 -38.29 58.66 19.56
CA GLU A 331 -39.35 59.62 19.25
C GLU A 331 -40.66 59.33 20.02
N LEU A 332 -41.02 58.05 20.17
CA LEU A 332 -42.19 57.66 20.96
C LEU A 332 -42.03 58.03 22.45
N ARG A 333 -40.86 57.76 23.05
CA ARG A 333 -40.52 58.16 24.43
C ARG A 333 -40.52 59.68 24.63
N ARG A 334 -40.05 60.42 23.64
CA ARG A 334 -40.08 61.90 23.65
C ARG A 334 -41.51 62.43 23.70
N ARG A 335 -42.43 61.84 22.92
CA ARG A 335 -43.85 62.21 22.95
C ARG A 335 -44.55 61.79 24.24
N GLU A 336 -44.25 60.60 24.75
CA GLU A 336 -44.74 60.12 26.06
C GLU A 336 -44.34 61.08 27.20
N SER A 337 -43.08 61.53 27.19
CA SER A 337 -42.55 62.50 28.16
C SER A 337 -43.27 63.85 28.03
N ALA A 338 -43.38 64.39 26.80
CA ALA A 338 -44.08 65.66 26.56
C ALA A 338 -45.57 65.62 26.90
N LEU A 339 -46.26 64.49 26.68
CA LEU A 339 -47.65 64.28 27.12
C LEU A 339 -47.76 64.24 28.65
N THR A 340 -46.76 63.65 29.33
CA THR A 340 -46.71 63.59 30.79
C THR A 340 -46.48 64.98 31.40
N GLU A 341 -45.58 65.78 30.83
CA GLU A 341 -45.37 67.18 31.22
C GLU A 341 -46.62 68.03 30.97
N LEU A 342 -47.26 67.87 29.81
CA LEU A 342 -48.49 68.59 29.46
C LEU A 342 -49.64 68.26 30.44
N ALA A 343 -49.76 67.01 30.86
CA ALA A 343 -50.76 66.57 31.84
C ALA A 343 -50.52 67.10 33.27
N GLN A 344 -49.32 67.60 33.56
CA GLN A 344 -48.98 68.24 34.84
C GLN A 344 -49.04 69.78 34.78
N SER A 345 -49.38 70.37 33.63
CA SER A 345 -49.40 71.81 33.41
C SER A 345 -50.77 72.43 33.75
N ASP A 346 -50.77 73.52 34.52
CA ASP A 346 -51.95 74.34 34.77
C ASP A 346 -52.30 75.31 33.60
N ASP A 347 -51.52 75.34 32.51
CA ASP A 347 -51.87 76.13 31.32
C ASP A 347 -52.85 75.38 30.41
N TYR A 348 -54.14 75.52 30.72
CA TYR A 348 -55.24 74.94 29.96
C TYR A 348 -55.25 75.34 28.47
N ASN A 349 -54.73 76.53 28.11
CA ASN A 349 -54.69 76.98 26.71
C ASN A 349 -53.57 76.30 25.92
N HIS A 350 -52.40 76.11 26.56
CA HIS A 350 -51.31 75.34 25.99
C HIS A 350 -51.69 73.86 25.83
N CYS A 351 -52.33 73.27 26.86
CA CYS A 351 -52.83 71.90 26.84
C CYS A 351 -53.75 71.61 25.66
N VAL A 352 -54.82 72.39 25.49
CA VAL A 352 -55.80 72.18 24.40
C VAL A 352 -55.18 72.37 23.01
N LYS A 353 -54.14 73.21 22.87
CA LYS A 353 -53.44 73.44 21.59
C LYS A 353 -52.43 72.34 21.25
N MET A 354 -51.69 71.82 22.22
CA MET A 354 -50.61 70.85 21.98
C MET A 354 -51.04 69.40 22.04
N PHE A 355 -52.08 69.08 22.83
CA PHE A 355 -52.57 67.70 22.96
C PHE A 355 -52.88 67.03 21.61
N PRO A 356 -53.64 67.63 20.66
CA PRO A 356 -53.96 66.98 19.38
C PRO A 356 -52.73 66.69 18.51
N VAL A 357 -51.66 67.48 18.65
CA VAL A 357 -50.41 67.31 17.91
C VAL A 357 -49.64 66.12 18.50
N LEU A 358 -49.47 66.09 19.82
CA LEU A 358 -48.72 65.05 20.52
C LEU A 358 -49.44 63.70 20.57
N SER A 359 -50.78 63.69 20.64
CA SER A 359 -51.60 62.48 20.66
C SER A 359 -51.73 61.81 19.29
N SER A 360 -51.30 62.46 18.21
CA SER A 360 -51.33 61.88 16.86
C SER A 360 -50.21 60.83 16.70
N PRO A 361 -50.53 59.59 16.28
CA PRO A 361 -49.51 58.57 16.06
C PRO A 361 -48.48 59.04 15.00
N PRO A 362 -47.17 58.85 15.24
CA PRO A 362 -46.17 59.05 14.19
C PRO A 362 -46.38 58.06 13.04
N ALA A 363 -45.93 58.43 11.84
CA ALA A 363 -45.87 57.51 10.72
C ALA A 363 -44.74 56.50 10.94
N THR A 364 -45.07 55.34 11.51
CA THR A 364 -44.15 54.22 11.73
C THR A 364 -44.19 53.21 10.60
N LYS A 365 -43.09 52.50 10.38
CA LYS A 365 -43.03 51.37 9.46
C LYS A 365 -43.71 50.14 10.05
N ASP A 366 -44.29 49.27 9.21
CA ASP A 366 -44.73 47.94 9.65
C ASP A 366 -43.52 46.99 9.72
N TRP A 367 -43.31 46.43 10.90
CA TRP A 367 -42.20 45.52 11.21
C TRP A 367 -42.63 44.05 11.32
N SER A 368 -43.93 43.74 11.22
CA SER A 368 -44.50 42.42 11.51
C SER A 368 -43.96 41.27 10.65
N GLY A 369 -43.53 41.56 9.41
CA GLY A 369 -42.95 40.58 8.47
C GLY A 369 -41.45 40.76 8.19
N VAL A 370 -40.75 41.62 8.91
CA VAL A 370 -39.34 41.97 8.61
C VAL A 370 -38.39 41.00 9.32
N SER A 371 -37.52 40.33 8.56
CA SER A 371 -36.45 39.47 9.09
C SER A 371 -35.18 39.55 8.25
N VAL A 372 -34.07 39.09 8.81
CA VAL A 372 -32.78 38.95 8.12
C VAL A 372 -32.76 37.62 7.37
N ASN A 373 -32.21 37.61 6.16
CA ASN A 373 -32.13 36.38 5.34
C ASN A 373 -31.09 35.39 5.92
N PRO A 374 -31.46 34.13 6.22
CA PRO A 374 -30.51 33.11 6.70
C PRO A 374 -29.74 32.39 5.58
N ASP A 375 -30.04 32.64 4.29
CA ASP A 375 -29.30 32.03 3.18
C ASP A 375 -27.87 32.56 3.10
N LEU A 376 -26.90 31.64 3.15
CA LEU A 376 -25.46 31.93 3.07
C LEU A 376 -24.92 31.92 1.63
N GLY A 377 -25.73 31.56 0.63
CA GLY A 377 -25.33 31.54 -0.80
C GLY A 377 -24.45 30.35 -1.22
N THR A 378 -24.15 29.43 -0.30
CA THR A 378 -23.16 28.34 -0.48
C THR A 378 -23.56 27.29 -1.52
N GLY A 379 -24.84 27.26 -1.94
CA GLY A 379 -25.37 26.24 -2.86
C GLY A 379 -24.68 26.21 -4.23
N THR A 380 -24.11 27.32 -4.70
CA THR A 380 -23.32 27.32 -5.95
C THR A 380 -21.98 26.63 -5.78
N ILE A 381 -21.28 26.86 -4.67
CA ILE A 381 -19.97 26.25 -4.39
C ILE A 381 -20.12 24.74 -4.24
N TYR A 382 -21.15 24.27 -3.53
CA TYR A 382 -21.42 22.83 -3.41
C TYR A 382 -21.72 22.16 -4.76
N ARG A 383 -22.42 22.83 -5.68
CA ARG A 383 -22.63 22.30 -7.05
C ARG A 383 -21.32 22.22 -7.83
N SER A 384 -20.48 23.25 -7.78
CA SER A 384 -19.16 23.24 -8.42
C SER A 384 -18.27 22.11 -7.89
N LEU A 385 -18.27 21.90 -6.57
CA LEU A 385 -17.57 20.79 -5.92
C LEU A 385 -18.06 19.42 -6.40
N SER A 386 -19.38 19.20 -6.50
CA SER A 386 -19.92 17.93 -7.02
C SER A 386 -19.42 17.63 -8.45
N VAL A 387 -19.46 18.63 -9.35
CA VAL A 387 -18.99 18.48 -10.74
C VAL A 387 -17.48 18.19 -10.81
N LEU A 388 -16.68 18.80 -9.92
CA LEU A 388 -15.23 18.51 -9.83
C LEU A 388 -14.96 17.07 -9.37
N VAL A 389 -15.72 16.57 -8.39
CA VAL A 389 -15.60 15.19 -7.91
C VAL A 389 -16.04 14.18 -8.98
N GLU A 390 -17.13 14.45 -9.70
CA GLU A 390 -17.59 13.63 -10.84
C GLU A 390 -16.54 13.57 -11.95
N LYS A 391 -15.95 14.71 -12.34
CA LYS A 391 -14.86 14.76 -13.33
C LYS A 391 -13.64 13.97 -12.89
N PHE A 392 -13.23 14.11 -11.63
CA PHE A 392 -12.12 13.34 -11.07
C PHE A 392 -12.38 11.83 -11.09
N GLN A 393 -13.61 11.38 -10.80
CA GLN A 393 -13.98 9.96 -10.88
C GLN A 393 -13.85 9.41 -12.31
N GLU A 394 -14.25 10.16 -13.33
CA GLU A 394 -14.11 9.71 -14.74
C GLU A 394 -12.64 9.71 -15.20
N GLU A 395 -11.83 10.69 -14.78
CA GLU A 395 -10.38 10.69 -15.03
C GLU A 395 -9.68 9.50 -14.36
N LEU A 396 -10.04 9.17 -13.13
CA LEU A 396 -9.49 8.03 -12.38
C LEU A 396 -9.89 6.69 -13.01
N LYS A 397 -11.14 6.58 -13.47
CA LYS A 397 -11.61 5.41 -14.23
C LYS A 397 -10.87 5.26 -15.56
N THR A 398 -10.70 6.34 -16.31
CA THR A 398 -9.92 6.35 -17.56
C THR A 398 -8.49 5.87 -17.31
N VAL A 399 -7.81 6.41 -16.30
CA VAL A 399 -6.46 5.97 -15.89
C VAL A 399 -6.43 4.51 -15.47
N ALA A 400 -7.44 4.01 -14.74
CA ALA A 400 -7.52 2.62 -14.32
C ALA A 400 -7.74 1.63 -15.49
N GLU A 401 -8.25 2.10 -16.62
CA GLU A 401 -8.48 1.31 -17.84
C GLU A 401 -7.32 1.41 -18.85
N THR A 402 -6.69 2.59 -19.01
CA THR A 402 -5.67 2.82 -20.06
C THR A 402 -4.25 3.10 -19.54
N GLY A 403 -4.07 3.27 -18.23
CA GLY A 403 -2.86 3.85 -17.65
C GLY A 403 -2.65 5.32 -18.05
N PHE A 404 -1.57 5.93 -17.57
CA PHE A 404 -1.23 7.29 -17.98
C PHE A 404 -0.59 7.33 -19.39
N PRO A 405 -0.99 8.31 -20.24
CA PRO A 405 -0.48 8.43 -21.60
C PRO A 405 0.99 8.87 -21.65
N ALA A 406 1.71 8.47 -22.71
CA ALA A 406 3.11 8.82 -22.92
C ALA A 406 3.28 10.32 -23.17
N SER A 407 3.66 11.08 -22.14
CA SER A 407 4.19 12.43 -22.34
C SER A 407 5.59 12.34 -22.94
N VAL A 408 5.80 13.07 -24.03
CA VAL A 408 7.09 13.15 -24.74
C VAL A 408 7.82 14.40 -24.25
N LEU A 409 8.80 14.24 -23.35
CA LEU A 409 10.14 14.88 -23.41
C LEU A 409 10.98 14.78 -22.10
N GLU A 410 12.26 14.48 -22.34
CA GLU A 410 13.49 14.69 -21.55
C GLU A 410 13.75 13.97 -20.19
N PRO A 411 14.96 13.37 -20.02
CA PRO A 411 15.33 12.61 -18.83
C PRO A 411 16.20 13.41 -17.83
N SER A 412 16.02 13.15 -16.53
CA SER A 412 17.05 13.43 -15.52
C SER A 412 16.90 12.49 -14.31
N PRO A 413 18.00 11.96 -13.72
CA PRO A 413 17.92 10.71 -12.96
C PRO A 413 17.85 10.88 -11.43
N VAL A 414 17.28 9.87 -10.76
CA VAL A 414 17.83 9.11 -9.59
C VAL A 414 16.72 8.66 -8.63
N ARG A 415 16.72 7.34 -8.32
CA ARG A 415 15.96 6.64 -7.25
C ARG A 415 14.43 6.56 -7.47
N THR A 416 13.71 5.47 -7.13
CA THR A 416 13.97 4.46 -6.08
C THR A 416 13.14 3.16 -6.24
N GLN A 417 13.74 2.02 -5.88
CA GLN A 417 13.12 0.90 -5.12
C GLN A 417 11.94 0.06 -5.71
N PRO A 418 11.64 -1.14 -5.14
CA PRO A 418 11.03 -2.22 -5.89
C PRO A 418 9.50 -2.23 -5.93
N ARG A 419 8.97 -2.75 -7.04
CA ARG A 419 7.53 -2.94 -7.30
C ARG A 419 6.84 -3.79 -6.23
N ILE A 420 5.67 -3.32 -5.80
CA ILE A 420 4.64 -4.15 -5.17
C ILE A 420 3.98 -4.97 -6.29
N LYS A 421 4.09 -6.30 -6.21
CA LYS A 421 3.44 -7.21 -7.18
C LYS A 421 1.92 -7.21 -6.99
N ARG A 422 1.14 -7.25 -8.09
CA ARG A 422 -0.31 -7.50 -8.05
C ARG A 422 -0.56 -8.88 -7.41
N ILE A 423 -1.63 -9.05 -6.65
CA ILE A 423 -1.86 -10.30 -5.90
C ILE A 423 -2.06 -11.51 -6.82
N GLN A 424 -2.61 -11.28 -8.01
CA GLN A 424 -2.78 -12.26 -9.07
C GLN A 424 -1.44 -12.75 -9.66
N GLU A 425 -0.32 -12.04 -9.51
CA GLU A 425 1.01 -12.52 -9.91
C GLU A 425 1.49 -13.72 -9.07
N TYR A 426 0.82 -14.01 -7.96
CA TYR A 426 1.06 -15.18 -7.12
C TYR A 426 0.11 -16.34 -7.44
N ALA A 427 -0.62 -16.28 -8.56
CA ALA A 427 -1.55 -17.33 -8.97
C ALA A 427 -0.86 -18.71 -9.07
N VAL A 428 -1.47 -19.72 -8.44
CA VAL A 428 -1.03 -21.12 -8.48
C VAL A 428 -2.16 -22.03 -8.94
N ASP A 429 -1.79 -23.07 -9.70
CA ASP A 429 -2.75 -24.02 -10.24
C ASP A 429 -3.05 -25.14 -9.22
N VAL A 430 -4.03 -24.91 -8.35
CA VAL A 430 -4.44 -25.87 -7.32
C VAL A 430 -5.23 -27.04 -7.93
N THR A 431 -4.93 -28.27 -7.53
CA THR A 431 -5.71 -29.47 -7.87
C THR A 431 -6.24 -30.14 -6.60
N LEU A 432 -7.35 -30.87 -6.70
CA LEU A 432 -7.96 -31.57 -5.57
C LEU A 432 -7.30 -32.94 -5.33
N ASP A 433 -7.22 -33.35 -4.06
CA ASP A 433 -6.69 -34.66 -3.67
C ASP A 433 -7.80 -35.66 -3.32
N ASN A 434 -8.00 -36.62 -4.23
CA ASN A 434 -8.92 -37.74 -4.11
C ASN A 434 -8.64 -38.68 -2.91
N ASN A 435 -7.41 -38.72 -2.40
CA ASN A 435 -7.09 -39.51 -1.20
C ASN A 435 -7.73 -38.90 0.06
N THR A 436 -7.79 -37.57 0.12
CA THR A 436 -8.40 -36.83 1.25
C THR A 436 -9.92 -36.74 1.17
N ALA A 437 -10.47 -36.74 -0.05
CA ALA A 437 -11.88 -36.47 -0.33
C ALA A 437 -12.84 -37.40 0.45
N HIS A 438 -13.78 -36.80 1.16
CA HIS A 438 -14.85 -37.52 1.85
C HIS A 438 -15.70 -38.37 0.86
N PRO A 439 -16.12 -39.62 1.17
CA PRO A 439 -16.75 -40.53 0.21
C PRO A 439 -18.07 -40.09 -0.45
N ARG A 440 -18.69 -39.01 0.02
CA ARG A 440 -19.84 -38.36 -0.67
C ARG A 440 -19.43 -37.33 -1.73
N LEU A 441 -18.17 -36.96 -1.83
CA LEU A 441 -17.70 -35.98 -2.79
C LEU A 441 -17.50 -36.61 -4.17
N ILE A 442 -17.97 -35.91 -5.18
CA ILE A 442 -17.74 -36.24 -6.59
C ILE A 442 -16.79 -35.16 -7.10
N LEU A 443 -15.59 -35.59 -7.51
CA LEU A 443 -14.56 -34.77 -8.14
C LEU A 443 -14.72 -34.85 -9.66
N SER A 444 -14.34 -33.78 -10.37
CA SER A 444 -14.17 -33.81 -11.82
C SER A 444 -12.86 -34.52 -12.22
N GLU A 445 -12.77 -34.93 -13.49
CA GLU A 445 -11.61 -35.61 -14.06
C GLU A 445 -10.34 -34.75 -14.03
N ASP A 446 -10.47 -33.44 -14.25
CA ASP A 446 -9.41 -32.44 -14.15
C ASP A 446 -9.00 -32.08 -12.70
N MET A 447 -9.70 -32.64 -11.69
CA MET A 447 -9.53 -32.33 -10.27
C MET A 447 -9.68 -30.84 -9.92
N LYS A 448 -10.45 -30.07 -10.69
CA LYS A 448 -10.75 -28.64 -10.41
C LYS A 448 -12.12 -28.40 -9.76
N SER A 449 -13.05 -29.34 -9.87
CA SER A 449 -14.45 -29.19 -9.44
C SER A 449 -14.84 -30.23 -8.41
N VAL A 450 -15.61 -29.81 -7.39
CA VAL A 450 -16.11 -30.70 -6.33
C VAL A 450 -17.54 -30.37 -5.91
N ARG A 451 -18.39 -31.40 -5.86
CA ARG A 451 -19.77 -31.33 -5.35
C ARG A 451 -20.09 -32.47 -4.39
N CYS A 452 -21.08 -32.28 -3.53
CA CYS A 452 -21.60 -33.33 -2.67
C CYS A 452 -22.66 -34.16 -3.42
N GLY A 453 -22.37 -35.43 -3.68
CA GLY A 453 -23.33 -36.38 -4.20
C GLY A 453 -24.33 -36.88 -3.15
N ASP A 454 -25.43 -37.49 -3.64
CA ASP A 454 -26.47 -38.07 -2.80
C ASP A 454 -26.04 -39.37 -2.13
N ARG A 455 -25.26 -40.18 -2.84
CA ARG A 455 -24.78 -41.49 -2.40
C ARG A 455 -23.43 -41.40 -1.70
N HIS A 456 -23.24 -42.22 -0.68
CA HIS A 456 -21.92 -42.51 -0.11
C HIS A 456 -21.24 -43.55 -1.01
N GLN A 457 -20.04 -43.24 -1.51
CA GLN A 457 -19.30 -44.15 -2.39
C GLN A 457 -18.49 -45.16 -1.56
N MET A 458 -18.37 -46.39 -2.07
CA MET A 458 -17.52 -47.43 -1.46
C MET A 458 -16.07 -47.22 -1.87
N LEU A 459 -15.43 -46.20 -1.31
CA LEU A 459 -14.00 -45.92 -1.51
C LEU A 459 -13.16 -46.62 -0.43
N PRO A 460 -11.90 -47.03 -0.73
CA PRO A 460 -10.97 -47.48 0.29
C PRO A 460 -10.75 -46.39 1.34
N ASP A 461 -10.88 -46.78 2.62
CA ASP A 461 -10.47 -45.91 3.73
C ASP A 461 -8.94 -45.84 3.80
N ASN A 462 -8.44 -44.69 4.22
CA ASN A 462 -7.03 -44.42 4.43
C ASN A 462 -6.91 -43.34 5.54
N PRO A 463 -5.74 -43.16 6.18
CA PRO A 463 -5.59 -42.17 7.26
C PRO A 463 -5.89 -40.74 6.83
N GLU A 464 -5.69 -40.43 5.55
CA GLU A 464 -5.82 -39.11 4.96
C GLU A 464 -7.25 -38.69 4.61
N ARG A 465 -8.17 -39.64 4.51
CA ARG A 465 -9.56 -39.42 4.07
C ARG A 465 -10.43 -38.86 5.19
N PHE A 466 -11.20 -37.81 4.89
CA PHE A 466 -12.26 -37.35 5.79
C PHE A 466 -13.44 -38.32 5.84
N ASP A 467 -13.84 -38.75 7.05
CA ASP A 467 -14.88 -39.78 7.26
C ASP A 467 -16.28 -39.20 7.54
N ARG A 468 -16.35 -38.00 8.14
CA ARG A 468 -17.58 -37.38 8.66
C ARG A 468 -17.88 -36.01 8.08
N VAL A 469 -16.85 -35.21 7.78
CA VAL A 469 -17.02 -33.84 7.24
C VAL A 469 -16.87 -33.88 5.72
N VAL A 470 -17.83 -33.29 5.01
CA VAL A 470 -17.94 -33.35 3.55
C VAL A 470 -16.98 -32.35 2.90
N CYS A 471 -15.68 -32.65 2.98
CA CYS A 471 -14.58 -31.78 2.54
C CYS A 471 -13.44 -32.56 1.88
N VAL A 472 -12.54 -31.81 1.23
CA VAL A 472 -11.37 -32.27 0.49
C VAL A 472 -10.25 -31.22 0.58
N LEU A 473 -8.99 -31.65 0.55
CA LEU A 473 -7.84 -30.75 0.46
C LEU A 473 -7.37 -30.58 -0.99
N GLY A 474 -6.68 -29.47 -1.24
CA GLY A 474 -5.77 -29.35 -2.37
C GLY A 474 -4.61 -30.35 -2.25
N ARG A 475 -4.04 -30.76 -3.37
CA ARG A 475 -2.93 -31.71 -3.45
C ARG A 475 -1.59 -31.04 -3.18
N GLU A 476 -1.45 -29.79 -3.63
CA GLU A 476 -0.22 -29.02 -3.53
C GLU A 476 -0.07 -28.43 -2.11
N ALA A 477 1.03 -28.79 -1.44
CA ALA A 477 1.36 -28.29 -0.12
C ALA A 477 2.02 -26.89 -0.20
N ILE A 478 1.54 -25.94 0.60
CA ILE A 478 2.14 -24.62 0.77
C ILE A 478 3.05 -24.66 2.00
N SER A 479 4.36 -24.53 1.78
CA SER A 479 5.42 -24.60 2.82
C SER A 479 6.32 -23.36 2.89
N SER A 480 6.19 -22.46 1.92
CA SER A 480 6.90 -21.17 1.83
C SER A 480 6.30 -20.34 0.69
N GLY A 481 6.56 -19.04 0.68
CA GLY A 481 6.20 -18.11 -0.38
C GLY A 481 4.78 -17.57 -0.32
N ARG A 482 4.41 -16.92 -1.42
CA ARG A 482 3.09 -16.30 -1.62
C ARG A 482 2.33 -17.01 -2.74
N HIS A 483 1.07 -17.30 -2.48
CA HIS A 483 0.21 -18.14 -3.31
C HIS A 483 -1.18 -17.53 -3.40
N TYR A 484 -1.81 -17.58 -4.57
CA TYR A 484 -3.16 -17.08 -4.82
C TYR A 484 -3.94 -18.07 -5.67
N TRP A 485 -5.23 -18.27 -5.38
CA TRP A 485 -6.14 -19.02 -6.26
C TRP A 485 -7.56 -18.51 -6.14
N GLU A 486 -8.38 -18.81 -7.14
CA GLU A 486 -9.77 -18.38 -7.20
C GLU A 486 -10.72 -19.57 -7.29
N VAL A 487 -11.83 -19.47 -6.56
CA VAL A 487 -12.87 -20.51 -6.50
C VAL A 487 -14.22 -19.88 -6.84
N GLU A 488 -14.84 -20.36 -7.90
CA GLU A 488 -16.24 -20.09 -8.19
C GLU A 488 -17.13 -20.85 -7.20
N VAL A 489 -17.96 -20.08 -6.50
CA VAL A 489 -18.98 -20.55 -5.54
C VAL A 489 -20.39 -20.40 -6.10
N GLY A 490 -20.58 -19.56 -7.12
CA GLY A 490 -21.80 -19.40 -7.88
C GLY A 490 -23.06 -19.22 -7.01
N GLY A 491 -24.12 -19.96 -7.36
CA GLY A 491 -25.42 -19.88 -6.68
C GLY A 491 -25.48 -20.50 -5.28
N LYS A 492 -24.43 -21.22 -4.82
CA LYS A 492 -24.45 -22.09 -3.63
C LYS A 492 -24.92 -21.39 -2.35
N THR A 493 -25.65 -22.11 -1.51
CA THR A 493 -26.20 -21.59 -0.24
C THR A 493 -25.33 -21.87 0.97
N ASP A 494 -24.47 -22.89 0.89
CA ASP A 494 -23.60 -23.32 1.97
C ASP A 494 -22.26 -23.85 1.42
N TRP A 495 -21.14 -23.39 1.98
CA TRP A 495 -19.79 -23.89 1.69
C TRP A 495 -18.77 -23.41 2.73
N ASP A 496 -17.59 -24.02 2.73
CA ASP A 496 -16.40 -23.53 3.44
C ASP A 496 -15.18 -23.51 2.50
N LEU A 497 -14.43 -22.41 2.49
CA LEU A 497 -13.25 -22.18 1.64
C LEU A 497 -12.11 -21.51 2.41
N GLY A 498 -10.89 -22.02 2.27
CA GLY A 498 -9.71 -21.40 2.85
C GLY A 498 -8.50 -22.32 2.82
N VAL A 499 -7.78 -22.42 3.94
CA VAL A 499 -6.65 -23.34 4.12
C VAL A 499 -6.75 -24.11 5.42
N ALA A 500 -6.11 -25.28 5.44
CA ALA A 500 -5.98 -26.12 6.62
C ALA A 500 -4.55 -26.67 6.78
N ARG A 501 -4.13 -26.86 8.03
CA ARG A 501 -2.78 -27.31 8.42
C ARG A 501 -2.57 -28.80 8.10
N GLN A 502 -1.35 -29.25 7.83
CA GLN A 502 -1.09 -30.66 7.46
C GLN A 502 -1.55 -31.66 8.53
N SER A 503 -1.23 -31.39 9.81
CA SER A 503 -1.55 -32.22 10.98
C SER A 503 -3.01 -32.20 11.47
N ILE A 504 -3.95 -31.61 10.73
CA ILE A 504 -5.36 -31.58 11.16
C ILE A 504 -5.93 -32.98 11.42
N ASN A 505 -6.83 -33.08 12.40
CA ASN A 505 -7.62 -34.29 12.58
C ASN A 505 -8.58 -34.47 11.39
N ARG A 506 -8.52 -35.62 10.71
CA ARG A 506 -9.39 -35.94 9.57
C ARG A 506 -10.52 -36.91 9.90
N LYS A 507 -10.58 -37.43 11.14
CA LYS A 507 -11.54 -38.47 11.56
C LYS A 507 -12.52 -37.98 12.63
N GLY A 508 -13.77 -38.42 12.56
CA GLY A 508 -14.80 -38.09 13.55
C GLY A 508 -15.20 -36.61 13.55
N LYS A 509 -15.56 -36.07 14.72
CA LYS A 509 -15.99 -34.66 14.85
C LYS A 509 -14.76 -33.76 14.77
N ILE A 510 -14.75 -32.87 13.78
CA ILE A 510 -13.73 -31.83 13.61
C ILE A 510 -14.26 -30.53 14.22
N GLU A 511 -13.41 -29.82 14.96
CA GLU A 511 -13.65 -28.48 15.45
C GLU A 511 -12.77 -27.51 14.67
N VAL A 512 -13.42 -26.56 13.98
CA VAL A 512 -12.81 -25.74 12.94
C VAL A 512 -12.50 -24.35 13.47
N THR A 513 -11.25 -24.15 13.89
CA THR A 513 -10.70 -22.86 14.36
C THR A 513 -9.23 -22.74 13.93
N PRO A 514 -8.66 -21.51 13.89
CA PRO A 514 -7.22 -21.28 13.71
C PRO A 514 -6.34 -22.11 14.67
N MET A 515 -6.72 -22.21 15.94
CA MET A 515 -6.00 -23.03 16.93
C MET A 515 -5.90 -24.51 16.53
N ASN A 516 -6.98 -25.04 15.93
CA ASN A 516 -7.03 -26.40 15.40
C ASN A 516 -6.48 -26.52 13.96
N GLY A 517 -5.90 -25.44 13.41
CA GLY A 517 -5.27 -25.44 12.09
C GLY A 517 -6.21 -25.20 10.92
N TYR A 518 -7.30 -24.44 11.10
CA TYR A 518 -8.26 -24.11 10.05
C TYR A 518 -8.46 -22.59 9.91
N TRP A 519 -8.23 -22.05 8.71
CA TRP A 519 -8.43 -20.63 8.39
C TRP A 519 -9.33 -20.53 7.15
N PHE A 520 -10.64 -20.43 7.37
CA PHE A 520 -11.60 -20.41 6.26
C PHE A 520 -12.80 -19.48 6.48
N LEU A 521 -13.36 -19.05 5.33
CA LEU A 521 -14.64 -18.37 5.19
C LEU A 521 -15.75 -19.41 5.02
N SER A 522 -16.80 -19.30 5.83
CA SER A 522 -18.04 -20.06 5.71
C SER A 522 -19.14 -19.20 5.09
N LEU A 523 -19.89 -19.75 4.15
CA LEU A 523 -21.26 -19.30 3.84
C LEU A 523 -22.27 -20.27 4.44
N ARG A 524 -23.32 -19.76 5.08
CA ARG A 524 -24.52 -20.51 5.49
C ARG A 524 -25.79 -19.75 5.12
N ASP A 525 -26.90 -20.47 4.99
CA ASP A 525 -28.25 -19.90 4.77
C ASP A 525 -28.31 -18.88 3.61
N LYS A 526 -27.55 -19.07 2.53
CA LYS A 526 -27.45 -18.18 1.34
C LYS A 526 -26.80 -16.81 1.56
N ASN A 527 -26.83 -16.23 2.76
CA ASN A 527 -26.33 -14.86 3.00
C ASN A 527 -25.51 -14.65 4.30
N LYS A 528 -25.34 -15.67 5.16
CA LYS A 528 -24.55 -15.54 6.39
C LYS A 528 -23.11 -15.93 6.11
N TYR A 529 -22.26 -14.92 5.93
CA TYR A 529 -20.82 -15.09 5.80
C TYR A 529 -20.16 -14.97 7.18
N ALA A 530 -19.27 -15.89 7.52
CA ALA A 530 -18.52 -15.84 8.77
C ALA A 530 -17.13 -16.47 8.63
N PHE A 531 -16.12 -15.84 9.23
CA PHE A 531 -14.81 -16.47 9.44
C PHE A 531 -14.83 -17.31 10.70
N ARG A 532 -14.19 -18.49 10.65
CA ARG A 532 -14.09 -19.42 11.79
C ARG A 532 -13.03 -19.03 12.82
N THR A 533 -12.89 -17.74 13.07
CA THR A 533 -12.19 -17.18 14.24
C THR A 533 -12.83 -17.65 15.55
N GLU A 534 -12.15 -17.40 16.67
CA GLU A 534 -12.66 -17.68 18.01
C GLU A 534 -12.67 -16.38 18.84
N PRO A 535 -13.85 -15.78 19.13
CA PRO A 535 -15.18 -16.15 18.65
C PRO A 535 -15.37 -15.92 17.14
N SER A 536 -16.34 -16.61 16.55
CA SER A 536 -16.67 -16.52 15.11
C SER A 536 -16.95 -15.08 14.69
N THR A 537 -16.31 -14.63 13.62
CA THR A 537 -16.46 -13.26 13.10
C THR A 537 -17.44 -13.27 11.93
N ASP A 538 -18.67 -12.81 12.18
CA ASP A 538 -19.67 -12.59 11.14
C ASP A 538 -19.27 -11.44 10.21
N VAL A 539 -19.61 -11.56 8.93
CA VAL A 539 -19.21 -10.66 7.85
C VAL A 539 -20.44 -10.21 7.08
N HIS A 540 -20.64 -8.89 6.98
CA HIS A 540 -21.68 -8.35 6.11
C HIS A 540 -21.10 -8.02 4.73
N LEU A 541 -21.50 -8.79 3.71
CA LEU A 541 -21.10 -8.55 2.32
C LEU A 541 -22.24 -7.86 1.55
N ASN A 542 -22.05 -6.58 1.23
CA ASN A 542 -23.01 -5.77 0.45
C ASN A 542 -23.23 -6.34 -0.96
N LEU A 543 -22.20 -6.96 -1.56
CA LEU A 543 -22.25 -7.64 -2.85
C LEU A 543 -21.94 -9.12 -2.64
N ARG A 544 -22.84 -9.99 -3.10
CA ARG A 544 -22.67 -11.45 -2.98
C ARG A 544 -21.60 -11.93 -3.96
N PRO A 545 -20.48 -12.51 -3.49
CA PRO A 545 -19.48 -13.10 -4.38
C PRO A 545 -20.04 -14.36 -5.06
N HIS A 546 -19.89 -14.42 -6.38
CA HIS A 546 -19.92 -15.63 -7.20
C HIS A 546 -18.54 -16.29 -7.22
N LYS A 547 -17.47 -15.52 -6.99
CA LYS A 547 -16.10 -16.00 -6.94
C LYS A 547 -15.31 -15.44 -5.74
N ILE A 548 -14.59 -16.33 -5.04
CA ILE A 548 -13.74 -16.02 -3.89
C ILE A 548 -12.27 -16.20 -4.27
N GLY A 549 -11.46 -15.18 -4.02
CA GLY A 549 -10.00 -15.25 -4.11
C GLY A 549 -9.41 -15.56 -2.74
N VAL A 550 -8.46 -16.49 -2.66
CA VAL A 550 -7.73 -16.82 -1.44
C VAL A 550 -6.24 -16.58 -1.70
N PHE A 551 -5.61 -15.83 -0.81
CA PHE A 551 -4.18 -15.52 -0.84
C PHE A 551 -3.51 -15.99 0.44
N VAL A 552 -2.31 -16.53 0.31
CA VAL A 552 -1.42 -16.89 1.43
C VAL A 552 -0.12 -16.12 1.28
N ASP A 553 0.37 -15.51 2.37
CA ASP A 553 1.76 -15.07 2.53
C ASP A 553 2.33 -15.89 3.69
N PHE A 554 3.05 -16.97 3.35
CA PHE A 554 3.44 -17.99 4.33
C PHE A 554 4.46 -17.44 5.33
N GLU A 555 5.44 -16.65 4.85
CA GLU A 555 6.45 -16.00 5.69
C GLU A 555 5.85 -14.99 6.68
N LYS A 556 4.77 -14.29 6.32
CA LYS A 556 4.05 -13.39 7.24
C LYS A 556 2.96 -14.09 8.05
N GLY A 557 2.67 -15.36 7.79
CA GLY A 557 1.58 -16.08 8.45
C GLY A 557 0.18 -15.57 8.08
N GLN A 558 -0.03 -15.05 6.87
CA GLN A 558 -1.30 -14.42 6.47
C GLN A 558 -2.14 -15.32 5.56
N VAL A 559 -3.45 -15.31 5.78
CA VAL A 559 -4.46 -15.86 4.85
C VAL A 559 -5.50 -14.78 4.57
N SER A 560 -5.51 -14.23 3.36
CA SER A 560 -6.39 -13.13 2.94
C SER A 560 -7.47 -13.61 1.97
N PHE A 561 -8.67 -13.08 2.11
CA PHE A 561 -9.86 -13.44 1.34
C PHE A 561 -10.39 -12.23 0.56
N TYR A 562 -10.83 -12.46 -0.68
CA TYR A 562 -11.26 -11.42 -1.62
C TYR A 562 -12.57 -11.80 -2.29
N ASN A 563 -13.45 -10.81 -2.47
CA ASN A 563 -14.57 -10.88 -3.40
C ASN A 563 -14.01 -10.49 -4.77
N VAL A 564 -13.81 -11.47 -5.66
CA VAL A 564 -13.15 -11.25 -6.96
C VAL A 564 -14.04 -10.40 -7.86
N ASP A 565 -15.34 -10.66 -7.86
CA ASP A 565 -16.32 -9.97 -8.70
C ASP A 565 -16.37 -8.46 -8.39
N ALA A 566 -16.27 -8.11 -7.11
CA ALA A 566 -16.24 -6.73 -6.64
C ALA A 566 -14.82 -6.14 -6.56
N LYS A 567 -13.76 -6.93 -6.80
CA LYS A 567 -12.34 -6.58 -6.58
C LYS A 567 -12.04 -6.04 -5.17
N ILE A 568 -12.75 -6.53 -4.14
CA ILE A 568 -12.69 -6.03 -2.76
C ILE A 568 -12.05 -7.07 -1.82
N HIS A 569 -11.14 -6.62 -0.95
CA HIS A 569 -10.65 -7.39 0.20
C HIS A 569 -11.76 -7.60 1.23
N ILE A 570 -11.91 -8.84 1.71
CA ILE A 570 -12.91 -9.20 2.72
C ILE A 570 -12.29 -9.21 4.11
N TYR A 571 -11.19 -9.93 4.30
CA TYR A 571 -10.57 -10.17 5.60
C TYR A 571 -9.18 -10.81 5.47
N THR A 572 -8.36 -10.74 6.52
CA THR A 572 -7.08 -11.41 6.62
C THR A 572 -6.90 -12.04 7.99
N PHE A 573 -6.71 -13.36 8.05
CA PHE A 573 -6.15 -14.01 9.23
C PHE A 573 -4.65 -13.70 9.33
N SER A 574 -4.14 -13.59 10.55
CA SER A 574 -2.70 -13.54 10.84
C SER A 574 -2.39 -14.56 11.94
N ASP A 575 -1.49 -15.49 11.66
CA ASP A 575 -1.13 -16.62 12.52
C ASP A 575 0.37 -16.93 12.38
N THR A 576 0.85 -18.08 12.87
CA THR A 576 2.22 -18.57 12.64
C THR A 576 2.16 -20.00 12.09
N PHE A 577 2.51 -20.18 10.82
CA PHE A 577 2.56 -21.50 10.19
C PHE A 577 3.84 -22.23 10.60
N THR A 578 3.70 -23.32 11.34
CA THR A 578 4.81 -24.17 11.82
C THR A 578 5.03 -25.42 10.98
N GLU A 579 4.15 -25.69 10.02
CA GLU A 579 4.14 -26.83 9.11
C GLU A 579 3.40 -26.44 7.83
N CYS A 580 3.37 -27.33 6.84
CA CYS A 580 2.68 -27.08 5.58
C CYS A 580 1.18 -26.83 5.79
N ILE A 581 0.62 -25.96 4.95
CA ILE A 581 -0.84 -25.76 4.85
C ILE A 581 -1.32 -26.14 3.45
N TYR A 582 -2.57 -26.57 3.34
CA TYR A 582 -3.20 -27.00 2.10
C TYR A 582 -4.47 -26.18 1.85
N PRO A 583 -4.79 -25.85 0.59
CA PRO A 583 -6.11 -25.34 0.22
C PRO A 583 -7.22 -26.28 0.73
N PHE A 584 -8.31 -25.71 1.25
CA PHE A 584 -9.41 -26.46 1.87
C PHE A 584 -10.74 -26.12 1.19
N PHE A 585 -11.51 -27.16 0.84
CA PHE A 585 -12.78 -27.03 0.14
C PHE A 585 -13.87 -27.91 0.77
N SER A 586 -15.02 -27.30 1.08
CA SER A 586 -16.24 -28.01 1.48
C SER A 586 -17.43 -27.46 0.69
N PRO A 587 -18.01 -28.22 -0.26
CA PRO A 587 -19.24 -27.79 -0.94
C PRO A 587 -20.49 -27.89 -0.04
N CYS A 588 -20.34 -28.35 1.21
CA CYS A 588 -21.41 -28.71 2.14
C CYS A 588 -22.41 -29.74 1.58
N THR A 589 -23.38 -30.18 2.39
CA THR A 589 -24.40 -31.16 1.97
C THR A 589 -25.59 -30.49 1.29
N ASN A 590 -26.11 -31.07 0.20
CA ASN A 590 -27.32 -30.61 -0.48
C ASN A 590 -28.64 -31.05 0.22
N LYS A 591 -28.73 -30.98 1.56
CA LYS A 591 -29.91 -31.44 2.32
C LYS A 591 -31.21 -30.69 1.98
N SER A 592 -31.09 -29.44 1.52
CA SER A 592 -32.21 -28.56 1.17
C SER A 592 -32.65 -28.66 -0.29
N GLY A 593 -31.93 -29.42 -1.12
CA GLY A 593 -32.09 -29.42 -2.59
C GLY A 593 -31.63 -28.12 -3.27
N LYS A 594 -31.06 -27.15 -2.53
CA LYS A 594 -30.72 -25.79 -3.01
C LYS A 594 -29.21 -25.51 -3.05
N ASN A 595 -28.37 -26.54 -2.89
CA ASN A 595 -26.92 -26.41 -2.80
C ASN A 595 -26.14 -27.42 -3.67
N ASP A 596 -26.76 -27.91 -4.75
CA ASP A 596 -26.20 -28.98 -5.61
C ASP A 596 -24.96 -28.55 -6.41
N GLY A 597 -24.83 -27.25 -6.68
CA GLY A 597 -23.73 -26.69 -7.47
C GLY A 597 -22.34 -27.04 -6.91
N PRO A 598 -21.36 -27.27 -7.78
CA PRO A 598 -19.98 -27.51 -7.37
C PRO A 598 -19.29 -26.25 -6.86
N LEU A 599 -18.19 -26.44 -6.13
CA LEU A 599 -17.10 -25.46 -6.05
C LEU A 599 -16.16 -25.74 -7.24
N ILE A 600 -15.74 -24.70 -7.97
CA ILE A 600 -14.86 -24.84 -9.14
C ILE A 600 -13.63 -23.96 -8.95
N ILE A 601 -12.44 -24.55 -8.94
CA ILE A 601 -11.16 -23.84 -8.99
C ILE A 601 -11.00 -23.29 -10.41
N THR A 602 -10.91 -21.97 -10.56
CA THR A 602 -10.83 -21.32 -11.88
C THR A 602 -9.43 -20.78 -12.16
N PRO A 603 -8.95 -20.81 -13.42
CA PRO A 603 -7.75 -20.08 -13.81
C PRO A 603 -7.86 -18.59 -13.45
N VAL A 604 -6.77 -18.02 -12.93
CA VAL A 604 -6.68 -16.59 -12.62
C VAL A 604 -6.31 -15.86 -13.90
N ASN A 605 -7.31 -15.26 -14.55
CA ASN A 605 -7.09 -14.44 -15.74
C ASN A 605 -6.40 -13.13 -15.34
N MET A 606 -5.14 -12.96 -15.75
CA MET A 606 -4.52 -11.64 -15.78
C MET A 606 -5.17 -10.85 -16.91
N THR A 607 -6.18 -10.04 -16.59
CA THR A 607 -6.53 -8.90 -17.44
C THR A 607 -5.39 -7.90 -17.34
N GLU A 608 -4.78 -7.59 -18.48
CA GLU A 608 -3.67 -6.64 -18.61
C GLU A 608 -4.04 -5.27 -18.02
#